data_AF-A0A930F5A5-F1
#
_entry.id   AF-A0A930F5A5-F1
#
_cell.length_a   1.000
_cell.length_b   1.000
_cell.length_c   1.000
_cell.angle_alpha   90.00
_cell.angle_beta   90.00
_cell.angle_gamma   90.00
#
_symmetry.space_group_name_H-M   'P 1'
#
loop_
_entity.id
_entity.type
_entity.pdbx_description
1 polymer ?
#
loop_
_entity_poly.entity_id
_entity_poly.type
_entity_poly.pdbx_seq_one_letter_code
_entity_poly.pdbx_strand_id
1 'polypeptide(L)'
;ASVHVFDQEGINREFNLRTRIGHKPISLTDDGVIISEKLAENLGVHIGGQITIEDEDGNPHQVKVSGITEMYINHFVIMSRQYYKAVFGKEAGSNVIYLSTTGDDAAQKLLANDISTMQGVEGVSLYSGQLDNFNSMVKGLNGIIWVLIISSMLLAFVVLSNLITVNISERQREIATLKVLGFRRNEVKKYIFKENNLLAVIGGIVGIPVGIALHRYIMRTVEMDYLMFGRTIKWISFLYAFVLTILFSVIVNRMMTKRLNDIQMVESLKSVE
;
A
#
# COMPACT_ATOMS: atom_id res chain seq x y z
N ALA A 1 -2.72 9.09 -21.56
CA ALA A 1 -2.26 7.69 -21.75
C ALA A 1 -1.63 7.60 -23.13
N SER A 2 -0.55 6.82 -23.32
CA SER A 2 0.03 6.60 -24.65
C SER A 2 -0.61 5.40 -25.35
N VAL A 3 -0.73 5.47 -26.67
CA VAL A 3 -1.23 4.37 -27.50
C VAL A 3 -0.06 3.52 -27.95
N HIS A 4 -0.10 2.22 -27.65
CA HIS A 4 0.92 1.27 -28.04
C HIS A 4 0.28 0.24 -28.99
N VAL A 5 0.92 0.06 -30.14
CA VAL A 5 0.41 -0.79 -31.21
C VAL A 5 1.35 -1.97 -31.40
N PHE A 6 0.81 -3.19 -31.27
CA PHE A 6 1.59 -4.42 -31.38
C PHE A 6 0.99 -5.41 -32.38
N ASP A 7 1.81 -6.37 -32.79
CA ASP A 7 1.34 -7.59 -33.43
C ASP A 7 0.82 -8.56 -32.36
N GLN A 8 -0.26 -9.30 -32.67
CA GLN A 8 -0.91 -10.21 -31.72
C GLN A 8 0.02 -11.27 -31.14
N GLU A 9 0.99 -11.76 -31.92
CA GLU A 9 1.96 -12.76 -31.47
C GLU A 9 3.14 -12.16 -30.70
N GLY A 10 3.52 -10.91 -31.02
CA GLY A 10 4.69 -10.23 -30.43
C GLY A 10 4.44 -9.75 -29.01
N ILE A 11 3.21 -9.32 -28.70
CA ILE A 11 2.90 -8.67 -27.44
C ILE A 11 3.16 -9.53 -26.21
N ASN A 12 2.93 -10.85 -26.29
CA ASN A 12 3.13 -11.75 -25.14
C ASN A 12 4.60 -11.93 -24.75
N ARG A 13 5.55 -11.56 -25.62
CA ARG A 13 6.99 -11.56 -25.30
C ARG A 13 7.40 -10.31 -24.53
N GLU A 14 6.68 -9.21 -24.71
CA GLU A 14 7.05 -7.89 -24.21
C GLU A 14 6.19 -7.47 -23.00
N PHE A 15 4.91 -7.85 -23.00
CA PHE A 15 3.93 -7.52 -21.97
C PHE A 15 3.27 -8.76 -21.39
N ASN A 16 3.15 -8.79 -20.07
CA ASN A 16 2.35 -9.77 -19.37
C ASN A 16 0.94 -9.22 -19.15
N LEU A 17 0.06 -9.47 -20.13
CA LEU A 17 -1.33 -9.03 -20.07
C LEU A 17 -2.18 -10.01 -19.26
N ARG A 18 -2.66 -9.56 -18.11
CA ARG A 18 -3.49 -10.39 -17.23
C ARG A 18 -4.42 -9.57 -16.35
N THR A 19 -5.48 -10.21 -15.87
CA THR A 19 -6.40 -9.61 -14.89
C THR A 19 -5.74 -9.53 -13.52
N ARG A 20 -5.96 -8.42 -12.78
CA ARG A 20 -5.44 -8.28 -11.40
C ARG A 20 -5.98 -9.35 -10.46
N ILE A 21 -7.28 -9.63 -10.53
CA ILE A 21 -7.92 -10.67 -9.72
C ILE A 21 -7.81 -12.00 -10.49
N GLY A 22 -7.16 -12.98 -9.86
CA GLY A 22 -7.02 -14.33 -10.40
C GLY A 22 -5.96 -14.52 -11.48
N HIS A 23 -5.27 -13.45 -11.91
CA HIS A 23 -4.15 -13.51 -12.85
C HIS A 23 -4.46 -14.27 -14.16
N LYS A 24 -5.67 -14.08 -14.70
CA LYS A 24 -6.07 -14.73 -15.95
C LYS A 24 -5.42 -14.01 -17.13
N PRO A 25 -4.82 -14.73 -18.09
CA PRO A 25 -4.20 -14.11 -19.25
C PRO A 25 -5.24 -13.41 -20.13
N ILE A 26 -4.87 -12.29 -20.73
CA ILE A 26 -5.69 -11.52 -21.67
C ILE A 26 -4.96 -11.50 -23.02
N SER A 27 -5.66 -11.91 -24.08
CA SER A 27 -5.11 -11.88 -25.44
C SER A 27 -5.54 -10.60 -26.16
N LEU A 28 -4.61 -10.05 -26.95
CA LEU A 28 -4.91 -8.94 -27.85
C LEU A 28 -5.79 -9.42 -29.00
N THR A 29 -6.85 -8.68 -29.31
CA THR A 29 -7.81 -8.98 -30.38
C THR A 29 -7.91 -7.80 -31.34
N ASP A 30 -8.42 -8.03 -32.56
CA ASP A 30 -8.62 -6.98 -33.57
C ASP A 30 -9.96 -6.22 -33.41
N ASP A 31 -10.74 -6.53 -32.37
CA ASP A 31 -12.08 -5.98 -32.18
C ASP A 31 -12.14 -4.84 -31.14
N GLY A 32 -11.00 -4.46 -30.56
CA GLY A 32 -10.94 -3.39 -29.58
C GLY A 32 -9.61 -3.27 -28.84
N VAL A 33 -9.54 -2.30 -27.95
CA VAL A 33 -8.34 -1.94 -27.19
C VAL A 33 -8.30 -2.55 -25.80
N ILE A 34 -7.09 -2.87 -25.33
CA ILE A 34 -6.82 -3.24 -23.96
C ILE A 34 -6.31 -2.01 -23.21
N ILE A 35 -6.92 -1.70 -22.08
CA ILE A 35 -6.51 -0.58 -21.22
C ILE A 35 -6.09 -1.06 -19.84
N SER A 36 -5.28 -0.27 -19.15
CA SER A 36 -4.95 -0.52 -17.74
C SER A 36 -6.16 -0.31 -16.82
N GLU A 37 -6.26 -1.09 -15.73
CA GLU A 37 -7.34 -1.02 -14.74
C GLU A 37 -7.56 0.40 -14.18
N LYS A 38 -6.49 1.10 -13.81
CA LYS A 38 -6.60 2.46 -13.28
C LYS A 38 -7.07 3.48 -14.32
N LEU A 39 -6.69 3.33 -15.59
CA LEU A 39 -7.26 4.15 -16.68
C LEU A 39 -8.76 3.90 -16.85
N ALA A 40 -9.19 2.65 -16.77
CA ALA A 40 -10.61 2.30 -16.82
C ALA A 40 -11.39 2.91 -15.65
N GLU A 41 -10.84 2.87 -14.43
CA GLU A 41 -11.43 3.50 -13.25
C GLU A 41 -11.51 5.03 -13.38
N ASN A 42 -10.44 5.68 -13.84
CA ASN A 42 -10.39 7.14 -14.01
C ASN A 42 -11.40 7.62 -15.05
N LEU A 43 -11.61 6.86 -16.13
CA LEU A 43 -12.57 7.17 -17.18
C LEU A 43 -14.00 6.65 -16.89
N GLY A 44 -14.17 5.83 -15.85
CA GLY A 44 -15.47 5.20 -15.52
C GLY A 44 -15.96 4.21 -16.57
N VAL A 45 -15.05 3.55 -17.31
CA VAL A 45 -15.39 2.61 -18.39
C VAL A 45 -15.21 1.15 -17.99
N HIS A 46 -15.95 0.28 -18.66
CA HIS A 46 -15.92 -1.17 -18.46
C HIS A 46 -15.66 -1.90 -19.79
N ILE A 47 -15.40 -3.21 -19.71
CA ILE A 47 -15.25 -4.05 -20.91
C ILE A 47 -16.52 -3.94 -21.76
N GLY A 48 -16.37 -3.67 -23.05
CA GLY A 48 -17.44 -3.39 -24.00
C GLY A 48 -17.83 -1.92 -24.10
N GLY A 49 -17.36 -1.06 -23.20
CA GLY A 49 -17.51 0.39 -23.29
C GLY A 49 -16.67 1.00 -24.41
N GLN A 50 -16.85 2.31 -24.63
CA GLN A 50 -16.10 3.07 -25.64
C GLN A 50 -15.27 4.16 -24.99
N ILE A 51 -14.10 4.43 -25.56
CA ILE A 51 -13.24 5.56 -25.20
C ILE A 51 -12.91 6.36 -26.46
N THR A 52 -12.66 7.65 -26.30
CA THR A 52 -12.22 8.52 -27.39
C THR A 52 -10.71 8.67 -27.33
N ILE A 53 -10.05 8.47 -28.47
CA ILE A 53 -8.62 8.70 -28.64
C ILE A 53 -8.46 9.80 -29.70
N GLU A 54 -7.72 10.84 -29.37
CA GLU A 54 -7.36 11.89 -30.32
C GLU A 54 -6.08 11.48 -31.08
N ASP A 55 -6.07 11.67 -32.40
CA ASP A 55 -4.87 11.50 -33.22
C ASP A 55 -3.89 12.69 -33.06
N GLU A 56 -2.75 12.64 -33.74
CA GLU A 56 -1.76 13.74 -33.74
C GLU A 56 -2.32 15.05 -34.30
N ASP A 57 -3.36 14.97 -35.13
CA ASP A 57 -4.06 16.10 -35.75
C ASP A 57 -5.21 16.63 -34.87
N GLY A 58 -5.46 16.01 -33.70
CA GLY A 58 -6.52 16.35 -32.75
C GLY A 58 -7.92 15.79 -33.10
N ASN A 59 -8.03 14.88 -34.06
CA ASN A 59 -9.31 14.29 -34.46
C ASN A 59 -9.73 13.17 -33.48
N PRO A 60 -10.94 13.22 -32.93
CA PRO A 60 -11.44 12.22 -32.01
C PRO A 60 -11.88 10.94 -32.74
N HIS A 61 -11.37 9.79 -32.31
CA HIS A 61 -11.73 8.47 -32.79
C HIS A 61 -12.30 7.63 -31.64
N GLN A 62 -13.49 7.06 -31.82
CA GLN A 62 -14.07 6.16 -30.82
C GLN A 62 -13.54 4.75 -31.00
N VAL A 63 -13.08 4.15 -29.90
CA VAL A 63 -12.61 2.76 -29.86
C VAL A 63 -13.28 2.00 -28.75
N LYS A 64 -13.50 0.70 -28.98
CA LYS A 64 -14.14 -0.18 -28.02
C LYS A 64 -13.11 -0.80 -27.08
N VAL A 65 -13.42 -0.88 -25.78
CA VAL A 65 -12.58 -1.56 -24.78
C VAL A 65 -12.85 -3.07 -24.83
N SER A 66 -11.90 -3.86 -25.33
CA SER A 66 -11.99 -5.33 -25.40
C SER A 66 -11.47 -6.00 -24.12
N GLY A 67 -10.54 -5.36 -23.40
CA GLY A 67 -9.96 -5.92 -22.18
C GLY A 67 -9.43 -4.88 -21.20
N ILE A 68 -9.34 -5.28 -19.93
CA ILE A 68 -8.74 -4.47 -18.87
C ILE A 68 -7.64 -5.28 -18.21
N THR A 69 -6.40 -4.81 -18.31
CA THR A 69 -5.20 -5.49 -17.76
C THR A 69 -4.69 -4.80 -16.51
N GLU A 70 -4.01 -5.55 -15.64
CA GLU A 70 -3.30 -4.96 -14.51
C GLU A 70 -2.02 -4.26 -14.96
N MET A 71 -1.86 -2.99 -14.56
CA MET A 71 -0.61 -2.24 -14.65
C MET A 71 -0.57 -1.23 -13.50
N TYR A 72 0.61 -1.07 -12.90
CA TYR A 72 0.77 -0.27 -11.66
C TYR A 72 1.38 1.11 -11.91
N ILE A 73 2.12 1.26 -13.01
CA ILE A 73 2.86 2.49 -13.35
C ILE A 73 2.55 2.84 -14.79
N ASN A 74 2.14 4.09 -15.00
CA ASN A 74 1.67 4.64 -16.27
C ASN A 74 0.47 3.87 -16.84
N HIS A 75 -0.18 4.49 -17.81
CA HIS A 75 -1.37 3.96 -18.44
C HIS A 75 -1.20 3.94 -19.95
N PHE A 76 -1.40 2.74 -20.49
CA PHE A 76 -1.24 2.44 -21.90
C PHE A 76 -2.56 1.99 -22.48
N VAL A 77 -2.83 2.42 -23.69
CA VAL A 77 -3.90 1.87 -24.53
C VAL A 77 -3.23 0.97 -25.56
N ILE A 78 -3.50 -0.32 -25.46
CA ILE A 78 -2.88 -1.35 -26.31
C ILE A 78 -3.88 -1.75 -27.38
N MET A 79 -3.45 -1.75 -28.64
CA MET A 79 -4.27 -2.21 -29.77
C MET A 79 -3.44 -2.96 -30.81
N SER A 80 -4.10 -3.75 -31.66
CA SER A 80 -3.41 -4.43 -32.76
C SER A 80 -3.13 -3.47 -33.92
N ARG A 81 -2.12 -3.78 -34.74
CA ARG A 81 -1.84 -3.02 -35.98
C ARG A 81 -3.04 -3.00 -36.93
N GLN A 82 -3.76 -4.11 -37.04
CA GLN A 82 -4.95 -4.20 -37.90
C GLN A 82 -6.06 -3.28 -37.40
N TYR A 83 -6.32 -3.28 -36.09
CA TYR A 83 -7.33 -2.40 -35.50
C TYR A 83 -6.93 -0.93 -35.58
N TYR A 84 -5.66 -0.59 -35.35
CA TYR A 84 -5.15 0.77 -35.54
C TYR A 84 -5.40 1.27 -36.96
N LYS A 85 -5.08 0.46 -37.98
CA LYS A 85 -5.33 0.81 -39.39
C LYS A 85 -6.82 0.98 -39.70
N ALA A 86 -7.68 0.15 -39.11
CA ALA A 86 -9.12 0.26 -39.29
C ALA A 86 -9.71 1.53 -38.67
N VAL A 87 -9.18 1.96 -37.51
CA VAL A 87 -9.66 3.14 -36.77
C VAL A 87 -9.10 4.45 -37.36
N PHE A 88 -7.79 4.50 -37.61
CA PHE A 88 -7.08 5.74 -37.98
C PHE A 88 -6.79 5.86 -39.48
N GLY A 89 -7.04 4.80 -40.27
CA GLY A 89 -6.82 4.80 -41.73
C GLY A 89 -5.35 4.87 -42.16
N LYS A 90 -4.39 4.80 -41.21
CA LYS A 90 -2.94 4.89 -41.45
C LYS A 90 -2.23 3.67 -40.84
N GLU A 91 -1.08 3.30 -41.40
CA GLU A 91 -0.19 2.30 -40.79
C GLU A 91 0.44 2.89 -39.52
N ALA A 92 0.53 2.09 -38.46
CA ALA A 92 1.18 2.53 -37.22
C ALA A 92 2.69 2.66 -37.42
N GLY A 93 3.25 3.84 -37.12
CA GLY A 93 4.70 4.02 -37.01
C GLY A 93 5.27 3.26 -35.81
N SER A 94 6.54 2.82 -35.93
CA SER A 94 7.25 2.18 -34.83
C SER A 94 8.28 3.15 -34.25
N ASN A 95 7.97 3.74 -33.10
CA ASN A 95 8.84 4.74 -32.46
C ASN A 95 9.62 4.17 -31.26
N VAL A 96 9.34 2.92 -30.86
CA VAL A 96 9.98 2.24 -29.72
C VAL A 96 10.35 0.82 -30.13
N ILE A 97 11.56 0.40 -29.77
CA ILE A 97 12.03 -0.97 -29.96
C ILE A 97 12.30 -1.57 -28.59
N TYR A 98 11.65 -2.70 -28.29
CA TYR A 98 11.90 -3.46 -27.07
C TYR A 98 12.99 -4.51 -27.32
N LEU A 99 13.99 -4.55 -26.45
CA LEU A 99 15.08 -5.51 -26.52
C LEU A 99 15.11 -6.33 -25.23
N SER A 100 15.02 -7.66 -25.36
CA SER A 100 15.26 -8.58 -24.26
C SER A 100 16.74 -8.95 -24.24
N THR A 101 17.40 -8.72 -23.11
CA THR A 101 18.83 -9.01 -22.95
C THR A 101 19.02 -10.06 -21.85
N THR A 102 20.04 -10.90 -22.00
CA THR A 102 20.38 -11.98 -21.04
C THR A 102 21.66 -11.70 -20.25
N GLY A 103 22.27 -10.52 -20.42
CA GLY A 103 23.50 -10.10 -19.77
C GLY A 103 23.29 -9.48 -18.38
N ASP A 104 24.38 -9.25 -17.66
CA ASP A 104 24.36 -8.58 -16.35
C ASP A 104 24.07 -7.06 -16.48
N ASP A 105 23.80 -6.40 -15.34
CA ASP A 105 23.47 -4.98 -15.28
C ASP A 105 24.56 -4.08 -15.89
N ALA A 106 25.83 -4.48 -15.80
CA ALA A 106 26.94 -3.73 -16.36
C ALA A 106 26.94 -3.80 -17.89
N ALA A 107 26.78 -5.00 -18.46
CA ALA A 107 26.67 -5.21 -19.89
C ALA A 107 25.43 -4.50 -20.48
N GLN A 108 24.30 -4.52 -19.77
CA GLN A 108 23.10 -3.78 -20.18
C GLN A 108 23.31 -2.27 -20.22
N LYS A 109 24.03 -1.70 -19.24
CA LYS A 109 24.37 -0.27 -19.21
C LYS A 109 25.32 0.12 -20.33
N LEU A 110 26.32 -0.72 -20.64
CA LEU A 110 27.21 -0.50 -21.77
C LEU A 110 26.45 -0.54 -23.10
N LEU A 111 25.61 -1.57 -23.31
CA LEU A 111 24.77 -1.67 -24.50
C LEU A 111 23.82 -0.47 -24.65
N ALA A 112 23.20 -0.03 -23.55
CA ALA A 112 22.34 1.15 -23.56
C ALA A 112 23.09 2.42 -23.96
N ASN A 113 24.32 2.60 -23.46
CA ASN A 113 25.19 3.71 -23.88
C ASN A 113 25.52 3.62 -25.37
N ASP A 114 25.92 2.47 -25.87
CA ASP A 114 26.25 2.28 -27.29
C ASP A 114 25.05 2.61 -28.18
N ILE A 115 23.86 2.10 -27.86
CA ILE A 115 22.62 2.39 -28.58
C ILE A 115 22.26 3.88 -28.49
N SER A 116 22.47 4.52 -27.34
CA SER A 116 22.15 5.95 -27.18
C SER A 116 23.01 6.87 -28.04
N THR A 117 24.17 6.41 -28.50
CA THR A 117 25.05 7.17 -29.42
C THR A 117 24.73 6.96 -30.90
N MET A 118 23.84 6.01 -31.23
CA MET A 118 23.44 5.76 -32.61
C MET A 118 22.57 6.89 -33.16
N GLN A 119 22.85 7.30 -34.40
CA GLN A 119 22.09 8.35 -35.08
C GLN A 119 20.63 7.88 -35.30
N GLY A 120 19.66 8.68 -34.84
CA GLY A 120 18.24 8.35 -34.91
C GLY A 120 17.63 7.76 -33.63
N VAL A 121 18.44 7.52 -32.59
CA VAL A 121 17.95 7.14 -31.25
C VAL A 121 17.81 8.40 -30.40
N GLU A 122 16.57 8.73 -30.01
CA GLU A 122 16.29 9.89 -29.14
C GLU A 122 16.57 9.58 -27.66
N GLY A 123 16.39 8.32 -27.25
CA GLY A 123 16.66 7.91 -25.89
C GLY A 123 16.63 6.39 -25.71
N VAL A 124 17.32 5.93 -24.67
CA VAL A 124 17.34 4.52 -24.26
C VAL A 124 16.90 4.44 -22.80
N SER A 125 15.94 3.57 -22.51
CA SER A 125 15.48 3.32 -21.15
C SER A 125 15.74 1.88 -20.76
N LEU A 126 16.45 1.69 -19.66
CA LEU A 126 16.68 0.37 -19.06
C LEU A 126 15.61 0.07 -18.02
N TYR A 127 15.03 -1.12 -18.11
CA TYR A 127 14.07 -1.59 -17.11
C TYR A 127 14.69 -1.68 -15.71
N SER A 128 15.95 -2.14 -15.58
CA SER A 128 16.68 -2.16 -14.31
C SER A 128 16.83 -0.74 -13.72
N GLY A 129 17.16 0.25 -14.54
CA GLY A 129 17.23 1.65 -14.11
C GLY A 129 15.89 2.22 -13.63
N GLN A 130 14.79 1.90 -14.32
CA GLN A 130 13.45 2.27 -13.86
C GLN A 130 13.08 1.58 -12.54
N LEU A 131 13.42 0.30 -12.39
CA LEU A 131 13.19 -0.47 -11.17
C LEU A 131 14.01 0.09 -9.99
N ASP A 132 15.26 0.49 -10.22
CA ASP A 132 16.12 1.12 -9.21
C ASP A 132 15.59 2.49 -8.78
N ASN A 133 15.11 3.30 -9.73
CA ASN A 133 14.47 4.59 -9.44
C ASN A 133 13.21 4.39 -8.57
N PHE A 134 12.37 3.42 -8.94
CA PHE A 134 11.18 3.07 -8.16
C PHE A 134 11.55 2.58 -6.76
N ASN A 135 12.50 1.66 -6.66
CA ASN A 135 12.98 1.14 -5.37
C ASN A 135 13.59 2.25 -4.49
N SER A 136 14.30 3.21 -5.10
CA SER A 136 14.86 4.35 -4.39
C SER A 136 13.77 5.29 -3.88
N MET A 137 12.74 5.55 -4.68
CA MET A 137 11.55 6.30 -4.25
C MET A 137 10.86 5.63 -3.06
N VAL A 138 10.62 4.31 -3.13
CA VAL A 138 10.03 3.52 -2.04
C VAL A 138 10.91 3.55 -0.78
N LYS A 139 12.23 3.39 -0.93
CA LYS A 139 13.18 3.49 0.20
C LYS A 139 13.18 4.88 0.83
N GLY A 140 13.05 5.94 0.04
CA GLY A 140 12.95 7.32 0.54
C GLY A 140 11.73 7.53 1.46
N LEU A 141 10.60 6.90 1.14
CA LEU A 141 9.40 6.94 1.98
C LEU A 141 9.57 6.17 3.30
N ASN A 142 10.46 5.18 3.36
CA ASN A 142 10.67 4.36 4.55
C ASN A 142 11.12 5.18 5.76
N GLY A 143 11.90 6.24 5.56
CA GLY A 143 12.29 7.15 6.64
C GLY A 143 11.10 7.85 7.28
N ILE A 144 10.17 8.37 6.46
CA ILE A 144 8.94 9.03 6.92
C ILE A 144 8.06 8.03 7.67
N ILE A 145 7.94 6.80 7.16
CA ILE A 145 7.19 5.72 7.81
C ILE A 145 7.73 5.44 9.21
N TRP A 146 9.06 5.34 9.38
CA TRP A 146 9.66 5.13 10.70
C TRP A 146 9.38 6.26 11.68
N VAL A 147 9.46 7.51 11.23
CA VAL A 147 9.11 8.68 12.05
C VAL A 147 7.65 8.58 12.50
N LEU A 148 6.72 8.29 11.59
CA LEU A 148 5.30 8.15 11.91
C LEU A 148 5.03 7.01 12.89
N ILE A 149 5.70 5.86 12.74
CA ILE A 149 5.59 4.72 13.66
C ILE A 149 6.05 5.12 15.06
N ILE A 150 7.23 5.72 15.18
CA ILE A 150 7.79 6.13 16.49
C ILE A 150 6.91 7.18 17.15
N SER A 151 6.48 8.21 16.41
CA SER A 151 5.57 9.24 16.91
C SER A 151 4.23 8.66 17.37
N SER A 152 3.66 7.72 16.60
CA SER A 152 2.41 7.04 16.96
C SER A 152 2.58 6.19 18.22
N MET A 153 3.71 5.48 18.35
CA MET A 153 4.03 4.70 19.54
C MET A 153 4.20 5.59 20.78
N LEU A 154 4.90 6.73 20.66
CA LEU A 154 5.06 7.69 21.75
C LEU A 154 3.70 8.28 22.19
N LEU A 155 2.87 8.67 21.23
CA LEU A 155 1.53 9.17 21.49
C LEU A 155 0.67 8.10 22.19
N ALA A 156 0.67 6.88 21.68
CA ALA A 156 -0.04 5.76 22.29
C ALA A 156 0.47 5.48 23.71
N PHE A 157 1.78 5.54 23.95
CA PHE A 157 2.37 5.40 25.27
C PHE A 157 1.84 6.46 26.24
N VAL A 158 1.82 7.73 25.85
CA VAL A 158 1.31 8.82 26.71
C VAL A 158 -0.15 8.61 27.05
N VAL A 159 -0.99 8.29 26.07
CA VAL A 159 -2.43 8.07 26.27
C VAL A 159 -2.69 6.87 27.18
N LEU A 160 -2.06 5.72 26.90
CA LEU A 160 -2.22 4.52 27.73
C LEU A 160 -1.73 4.74 29.15
N SER A 161 -0.62 5.45 29.33
CA SER A 161 -0.06 5.75 30.65
C SER A 161 -1.00 6.61 31.49
N ASN A 162 -1.62 7.62 30.86
CA ASN A 162 -2.60 8.47 31.52
C ASN A 162 -3.82 7.64 31.94
N LEU A 163 -4.39 6.85 31.02
CA LEU A 163 -5.54 5.99 31.31
C LEU A 163 -5.27 4.99 32.45
N ILE A 164 -4.10 4.34 32.45
CA ILE A 164 -3.70 3.42 33.51
C ILE A 164 -3.61 4.16 34.85
N THR A 165 -3.03 5.37 34.85
CA THR A 165 -2.88 6.17 36.07
C THR A 165 -4.24 6.58 36.64
N VAL A 166 -5.15 7.06 35.78
CA VAL A 166 -6.52 7.43 36.18
C VAL A 166 -7.29 6.23 36.71
N ASN A 167 -7.32 5.10 35.97
CA ASN A 167 -8.04 3.90 36.37
C ASN A 167 -7.57 3.35 37.72
N ILE A 168 -6.27 3.42 37.98
CA ILE A 168 -5.70 3.00 39.26
C ILE A 168 -6.05 3.98 40.38
N SER A 169 -5.99 5.29 40.12
CA SER A 169 -6.33 6.31 41.11
C SER A 169 -7.78 6.20 41.55
N GLU A 170 -8.70 5.96 40.61
CA GLU A 170 -10.13 5.74 40.90
C GLU A 170 -10.36 4.49 41.75
N ARG A 171 -9.56 3.43 41.53
CA ARG A 171 -9.68 2.14 42.22
C ARG A 171 -8.74 1.96 43.41
N GLN A 172 -8.08 3.03 43.84
CA GLN A 172 -7.09 2.97 44.91
C GLN A 172 -7.68 2.48 46.24
N ARG A 173 -8.92 2.85 46.55
CA ARG A 173 -9.64 2.38 47.75
C ARG A 173 -9.92 0.87 47.70
N GLU A 174 -10.34 0.34 46.56
CA GLU A 174 -10.56 -1.11 46.37
C GLU A 174 -9.25 -1.90 46.52
N ILE A 175 -8.16 -1.39 45.95
CA ILE A 175 -6.81 -1.97 46.06
C ILE A 175 -6.32 -1.97 47.51
N ALA A 176 -6.60 -0.91 48.27
CA ALA A 176 -6.27 -0.82 49.69
C ALA A 176 -7.03 -1.88 50.51
N THR A 177 -8.33 -2.04 50.29
CA THR A 177 -9.14 -3.07 50.98
C THR A 177 -8.65 -4.48 50.66
N LEU A 178 -8.32 -4.77 49.39
CA LEU A 178 -7.76 -6.08 49.01
C LEU A 178 -6.44 -6.38 49.72
N LYS A 179 -5.57 -5.38 49.88
CA LYS A 179 -4.32 -5.55 50.65
C LYS A 179 -4.57 -5.82 52.14
N VAL A 180 -5.55 -5.16 52.75
CA VAL A 180 -5.91 -5.36 54.17
C VAL A 180 -6.49 -6.76 54.40
N LEU A 181 -7.23 -7.30 53.42
CA LEU A 181 -7.72 -8.69 53.42
C LEU A 181 -6.62 -9.75 53.18
N GLY A 182 -5.36 -9.34 53.04
CA GLY A 182 -4.21 -10.24 52.96
C GLY A 182 -3.83 -10.70 51.54
N PHE A 183 -4.43 -10.13 50.48
CA PHE A 183 -4.07 -10.47 49.11
C PHE A 183 -2.62 -10.06 48.78
N ARG A 184 -1.91 -10.92 48.04
CA ARG A 184 -0.51 -10.67 47.65
C ARG A 184 -0.46 -9.60 46.56
N ARG A 185 0.61 -8.79 46.55
CA ARG A 185 0.86 -7.73 45.55
C ARG A 185 0.74 -8.22 44.10
N ASN A 186 1.06 -9.49 43.83
CA ASN A 186 0.98 -10.09 42.49
C ASN A 186 -0.46 -10.44 42.08
N GLU A 187 -1.35 -10.77 43.03
CA GLU A 187 -2.74 -11.12 42.75
C GLU A 187 -3.52 -9.85 42.35
N VAL A 188 -3.31 -8.76 43.08
CA VAL A 188 -3.88 -7.44 42.76
C VAL A 188 -3.38 -6.94 41.40
N LYS A 189 -2.08 -7.11 41.09
CA LYS A 189 -1.54 -6.78 39.76
C LYS A 189 -2.20 -7.63 38.68
N LYS A 190 -2.29 -8.95 38.84
CA LYS A 190 -2.90 -9.84 37.84
C LYS A 190 -4.36 -9.49 37.58
N TYR A 191 -5.09 -9.03 38.59
CA TYR A 191 -6.47 -8.56 38.45
C TYR A 191 -6.55 -7.31 37.53
N ILE A 192 -5.77 -6.27 37.83
CA ILE A 192 -5.78 -5.01 37.04
C ILE A 192 -5.30 -5.25 35.60
N PHE A 193 -4.23 -6.02 35.43
CA PHE A 193 -3.69 -6.32 34.09
C PHE A 193 -4.65 -7.13 33.21
N LYS A 194 -5.52 -7.95 33.80
CA LYS A 194 -6.52 -8.71 33.04
C LYS A 194 -7.51 -7.78 32.35
N GLU A 195 -7.96 -6.74 33.02
CA GLU A 195 -8.90 -5.78 32.45
C GLU A 195 -8.26 -4.96 31.33
N ASN A 196 -7.05 -4.44 31.57
CA ASN A 196 -6.32 -3.70 30.54
C ASN A 196 -6.02 -4.56 29.31
N ASN A 197 -5.67 -5.83 29.51
CA ASN A 197 -5.46 -6.76 28.40
C ASN A 197 -6.78 -7.07 27.67
N LEU A 198 -7.91 -7.20 28.38
CA LEU A 198 -9.21 -7.41 27.75
C LEU A 198 -9.59 -6.20 26.88
N LEU A 199 -9.42 -4.99 27.41
CA LEU A 199 -9.64 -3.74 26.66
C LEU A 199 -8.70 -3.64 25.46
N ALA A 200 -7.43 -4.03 25.59
CA ALA A 200 -6.49 -4.06 24.47
C ALA A 200 -6.89 -5.07 23.38
N VAL A 201 -7.43 -6.24 23.76
CA VAL A 201 -7.97 -7.23 22.81
C VAL A 201 -9.17 -6.67 22.06
N ILE A 202 -10.13 -6.09 22.78
CA ILE A 202 -11.31 -5.46 22.16
C ILE A 202 -10.88 -4.32 21.24
N GLY A 203 -9.97 -3.46 21.71
CA GLY A 203 -9.41 -2.36 20.93
C GLY A 203 -8.66 -2.84 19.69
N GLY A 204 -7.93 -3.95 19.77
CA GLY A 204 -7.29 -4.58 18.62
C GLY A 204 -8.29 -5.12 17.60
N ILE A 205 -9.34 -5.80 18.07
CA ILE A 205 -10.41 -6.35 17.21
C ILE A 205 -11.16 -5.22 16.49
N VAL A 206 -11.53 -4.16 17.20
CA VAL A 206 -12.24 -2.99 16.64
C VAL A 206 -11.30 -2.11 15.80
N GLY A 207 -10.02 -2.04 16.15
CA GLY A 207 -9.02 -1.28 15.43
C GLY A 207 -8.74 -1.80 14.03
N ILE A 208 -8.83 -3.13 13.81
CA ILE A 208 -8.64 -3.73 12.49
C ILE A 208 -9.63 -3.20 11.43
N PRO A 209 -10.97 -3.28 11.60
CA PRO A 209 -11.91 -2.77 10.59
C PRO A 209 -11.78 -1.27 10.37
N VAL A 210 -11.53 -0.49 11.43
CA VAL A 210 -11.27 0.96 11.32
C VAL A 210 -9.99 1.22 10.52
N GLY A 211 -8.93 0.47 10.80
CA GLY A 211 -7.66 0.54 10.06
C GLY A 211 -7.80 0.14 8.60
N ILE A 212 -8.62 -0.87 8.29
CA ILE A 212 -8.94 -1.26 6.89
C ILE A 212 -9.66 -0.13 6.16
N ALA A 213 -10.66 0.49 6.79
CA ALA A 213 -11.40 1.60 6.20
C ALA A 213 -10.48 2.79 5.95
N LEU A 214 -9.65 3.15 6.93
CA LEU A 214 -8.69 4.25 6.81
C LEU A 214 -7.62 3.97 5.76
N HIS A 215 -7.05 2.76 5.73
CA HIS A 215 -6.08 2.35 4.72
C HIS A 215 -6.68 2.46 3.31
N ARG A 216 -7.91 1.95 3.11
CA ARG A 216 -8.59 2.05 1.82
C ARG A 216 -8.82 3.50 1.40
N TYR A 217 -9.19 4.36 2.35
CA TYR A 217 -9.38 5.78 2.10
C TYR A 217 -8.07 6.46 1.68
N ILE A 218 -7.00 6.30 2.47
CA ILE A 218 -5.69 6.87 2.17
C ILE A 218 -5.17 6.38 0.82
N MET A 219 -5.25 5.07 0.54
CA MET A 219 -4.76 4.53 -0.72
C MET A 219 -5.51 5.13 -1.91
N ARG A 220 -6.85 5.28 -1.85
CA ARG A 220 -7.60 5.92 -2.93
C ARG A 220 -7.25 7.41 -3.11
N THR A 221 -6.97 8.12 -2.03
CA THR A 221 -6.68 9.57 -2.10
C THR A 221 -5.25 9.85 -2.55
N VAL A 222 -4.29 8.96 -2.25
CA VAL A 222 -2.87 9.14 -2.61
C VAL A 222 -2.56 8.57 -4.00
N GLU A 223 -3.39 7.68 -4.54
CA GLU A 223 -3.27 7.22 -5.93
C GLU A 223 -3.37 8.41 -6.91
N MET A 224 -2.28 8.71 -7.60
CA MET A 224 -2.26 9.69 -8.70
C MET A 224 -2.82 9.07 -9.98
N ASP A 225 -3.19 9.90 -10.94
CA ASP A 225 -3.82 9.46 -12.20
C ASP A 225 -2.97 8.53 -13.07
N TYR A 226 -1.67 8.38 -12.79
CA TYR A 226 -0.72 7.54 -13.52
C TYR A 226 -0.15 6.39 -12.68
N LEU A 227 -0.59 6.24 -11.42
CA LEU A 227 -0.08 5.23 -10.48
C LEU A 227 -1.23 4.51 -9.79
N MET A 228 -1.19 3.17 -9.81
CA MET A 228 -2.11 2.33 -9.05
C MET A 228 -1.37 1.65 -7.91
N PHE A 229 -1.82 1.84 -6.67
CA PHE A 229 -1.28 1.09 -5.54
C PHE A 229 -1.87 -0.31 -5.48
N GLY A 230 -1.08 -1.28 -4.99
CA GLY A 230 -1.57 -2.61 -4.69
C GLY A 230 -2.62 -2.56 -3.58
N ARG A 231 -3.89 -2.81 -3.91
CA ARG A 231 -5.02 -2.71 -2.96
C ARG A 231 -5.22 -3.94 -2.07
N THR A 232 -4.26 -4.87 -2.07
CA THR A 232 -4.34 -6.14 -1.33
C THR A 232 -3.57 -6.05 -0.02
N ILE A 233 -4.28 -6.10 1.10
CA ILE A 233 -3.68 -6.29 2.42
C ILE A 233 -3.55 -7.79 2.65
N LYS A 234 -2.32 -8.28 2.88
CA LYS A 234 -2.10 -9.69 3.20
C LYS A 234 -2.71 -10.01 4.56
N TRP A 235 -3.33 -11.17 4.71
CA TRP A 235 -3.98 -11.55 5.98
C TRP A 235 -3.00 -11.58 7.17
N ILE A 236 -1.73 -11.92 6.90
CA ILE A 236 -0.66 -11.92 7.90
C ILE A 236 -0.40 -10.53 8.49
N SER A 237 -0.65 -9.45 7.74
CA SER A 237 -0.49 -8.08 8.22
C SER A 237 -1.47 -7.75 9.35
N PHE A 238 -2.68 -8.32 9.32
CA PHE A 238 -3.64 -8.18 10.42
C PHE A 238 -3.17 -8.92 11.67
N LEU A 239 -2.57 -10.10 11.50
CA LEU A 239 -1.96 -10.83 12.62
C LEU A 239 -0.83 -10.02 13.25
N TYR A 240 0.08 -9.47 12.44
CA TYR A 240 1.15 -8.62 12.95
C TYR A 240 0.61 -7.39 13.68
N ALA A 241 -0.38 -6.70 13.11
CA ALA A 241 -1.00 -5.54 13.77
C ALA A 241 -1.57 -5.92 15.13
N PHE A 242 -2.36 -7.00 15.20
CA PHE A 242 -2.97 -7.46 16.44
C PHE A 242 -1.92 -7.87 17.50
N VAL A 243 -0.93 -8.67 17.11
CA VAL A 243 0.14 -9.12 18.02
C VAL A 243 0.97 -7.94 18.51
N LEU A 244 1.32 -6.99 17.64
CA LEU A 244 2.07 -5.79 18.02
C LEU A 244 1.26 -4.90 18.98
N THR A 245 -0.04 -4.74 18.78
CA THR A 245 -0.91 -4.00 19.71
C THR A 245 -0.92 -4.63 21.11
N ILE A 246 -1.07 -5.95 21.19
CA ILE A 246 -1.06 -6.67 22.47
C ILE A 246 0.32 -6.59 23.13
N LEU A 247 1.39 -6.84 22.38
CA LEU A 247 2.77 -6.75 22.87
C LEU A 247 3.05 -5.36 23.43
N PHE A 248 2.68 -4.32 22.69
CA PHE A 248 2.88 -2.93 23.09
C PHE A 248 2.11 -2.61 24.37
N SER A 249 0.83 -2.98 24.46
CA SER A 249 0.02 -2.80 25.68
C SER A 249 0.66 -3.47 26.90
N VAL A 250 1.14 -4.70 26.76
CA VAL A 250 1.84 -5.43 27.84
C VAL A 250 3.12 -4.72 28.28
N ILE A 251 3.91 -4.20 27.33
CA ILE A 251 5.12 -3.43 27.61
C ILE A 251 4.78 -2.16 28.41
N VAL A 252 3.79 -1.38 27.97
CA VAL A 252 3.36 -0.15 28.66
C VAL A 252 2.85 -0.46 30.07
N ASN A 253 1.97 -1.46 30.21
CA ASN A 253 1.45 -1.88 31.51
C ASN A 253 2.59 -2.29 32.47
N ARG A 254 3.59 -3.04 31.98
CA ARG A 254 4.75 -3.47 32.78
C ARG A 254 5.63 -2.29 33.20
N MET A 255 5.85 -1.31 32.32
CA MET A 255 6.60 -0.09 32.63
C MET A 255 5.89 0.76 33.68
N MET A 256 4.59 0.99 33.52
CA MET A 256 3.79 1.82 34.44
C MET A 256 3.66 1.19 35.83
N THR A 257 3.62 -0.14 35.92
CA THR A 257 3.58 -0.85 37.20
C THR A 257 4.79 -0.58 38.09
N LYS A 258 5.97 -0.27 37.51
CA LYS A 258 7.14 0.14 38.31
C LYS A 258 6.92 1.51 38.94
N ARG A 259 6.48 2.50 38.15
CA ARG A 259 6.15 3.86 38.64
C ARG A 259 5.05 3.85 39.71
N LEU A 260 4.13 2.90 39.61
CA LEU A 260 3.03 2.75 40.56
C LEU A 260 3.45 2.29 41.96
N ASN A 261 4.51 1.49 42.05
CA ASN A 261 5.03 1.03 43.34
C ASN A 261 5.63 2.18 44.17
N ASP A 262 5.99 3.29 43.52
CA ASP A 262 6.61 4.46 44.16
C ASP A 262 5.56 5.47 44.67
N ILE A 263 4.28 5.26 44.39
CA ILE A 263 3.20 6.12 44.91
C ILE A 263 2.97 5.76 46.38
N GLN A 264 3.25 6.70 47.30
CA GLN A 264 3.07 6.50 48.73
C GLN A 264 1.59 6.39 49.09
N MET A 265 1.13 5.14 49.24
CA MET A 265 -0.25 4.79 49.62
C MET A 265 -0.66 5.31 51.01
N VAL A 266 0.31 5.76 51.83
CA VAL A 266 0.09 6.25 53.20
C VAL A 266 -0.42 7.72 53.20
N GLU A 267 -0.08 8.49 52.16
CA GLU A 267 -0.46 9.91 52.05
C GLU A 267 -1.92 10.10 51.58
N SER A 268 -2.39 9.16 50.75
CA SER A 268 -3.75 9.14 50.18
C SER A 268 -4.84 8.77 51.19
N LEU A 269 -4.46 8.21 52.34
CA LEU A 269 -5.36 8.02 53.49
C LEU A 269 -5.38 9.23 54.43
N LYS A 270 -4.42 10.15 54.34
CA LYS A 270 -4.35 11.38 55.16
C LYS A 270 -5.08 12.57 54.57
N SER A 271 -5.36 12.58 53.27
CA SER A 271 -5.96 13.72 52.56
C SER A 271 -7.49 13.85 52.74
N VAL A 272 -8.07 13.29 53.80
CA VAL A 272 -9.51 13.40 54.12
C VAL A 272 -9.74 13.93 55.54
N GLU A 273 -8.72 14.52 56.17
CA GLU A 273 -8.90 15.46 57.30
C GLU A 273 -8.61 16.89 56.85
#